data_AF-A0A641MD45-F1
#
_entry.id   AF-A0A641MD45-F1
#
_cell.length_a   1.000
_cell.length_b   1.000
_cell.length_c   1.000
_cell.angle_alpha   90.00
_cell.angle_beta   90.00
_cell.angle_gamma   90.00
#
_symmetry.space_group_name_H-M   'P 1'
#
loop_
_entity.id
_entity.type
_entity.pdbx_description
1 polymer ?
#
loop_
_entity_poly.entity_id
_entity_poly.type
_entity_poly.pdbx_seq_one_letter_code
_entity_poly.pdbx_strand_id
1 'polypeptide(L)'
;MTKEEAYILLSFHSCKNNDIENEKWENGFLGSLRPFQGKLYECNFIEIMECLKVLADDFMKPTINQTLLSDVYSIIHLGRRWIDGADFVTQEQQKQIIEWVDMI
;
A
#
# COMPACT_ATOMS: atom_id res chain seq x y z
N MET A 1 8.53 -13.36 7.02
CA MET A 1 8.41 -11.95 7.39
C MET A 1 8.32 -11.83 8.90
N THR A 2 9.25 -11.11 9.53
CA THR A 2 9.17 -10.69 10.93
C THR A 2 8.27 -9.46 11.08
N LYS A 3 7.95 -9.03 12.31
CA LYS A 3 7.16 -7.80 12.50
C LYS A 3 7.91 -6.57 12.01
N GLU A 4 9.20 -6.47 12.30
CA GLU A 4 10.05 -5.37 11.87
C GLU A 4 10.11 -5.28 10.34
N GLU A 5 10.24 -6.43 9.66
CA GLU A 5 10.18 -6.50 8.19
C GLU A 5 8.82 -6.03 7.67
N ALA A 6 7.71 -6.45 8.30
CA ALA A 6 6.37 -6.05 7.91
C ALA A 6 6.16 -4.53 8.02
N TYR A 7 6.63 -3.92 9.11
CA TYR A 7 6.59 -2.46 9.29
C TYR A 7 7.37 -1.72 8.18
N ILE A 8 8.58 -2.19 7.88
CA ILE A 8 9.44 -1.59 6.85
C ILE A 8 8.77 -1.72 5.47
N LEU A 9 8.29 -2.89 5.10
CA LEU A 9 7.63 -3.13 3.82
C LEU A 9 6.36 -2.28 3.66
N LEU A 10 5.51 -2.25 4.70
CA LEU A 10 4.28 -1.45 4.67
C LEU A 10 4.59 0.04 4.42
N SER A 11 5.65 0.57 5.03
CA SER A 11 6.07 1.96 4.82
C SER A 11 6.58 2.26 3.41
N PHE A 12 7.11 1.26 2.68
CA PHE A 12 7.43 1.41 1.26
C PHE A 12 6.15 1.46 0.41
N HIS A 13 5.20 0.54 0.65
CA HIS A 13 3.93 0.54 -0.07
C HIS A 13 3.08 1.79 0.19
N SER A 14 3.26 2.46 1.32
CA SER A 14 2.58 3.70 1.69
C SER A 14 3.29 4.97 1.20
N CYS A 15 4.47 4.85 0.56
CA CYS A 15 5.35 5.97 0.21
C CYS A 15 5.76 6.85 1.41
N LYS A 16 6.02 6.25 2.58
CA LYS A 16 6.44 6.95 3.81
C LYS A 16 7.77 6.50 4.42
N ASN A 17 8.34 5.39 3.96
CA ASN A 17 9.74 5.03 4.24
C ASN A 17 10.71 6.19 3.90
N ASN A 18 11.83 6.28 4.60
CA ASN A 18 12.84 7.32 4.34
C ASN A 18 13.89 6.90 3.31
N ASP A 19 13.99 5.60 3.01
CA ASP A 19 14.94 5.06 2.04
C ASP A 19 14.39 5.19 0.61
N ILE A 20 14.48 6.39 0.05
CA ILE A 20 13.93 6.72 -1.28
C ILE A 20 14.67 6.04 -2.44
N GLU A 21 15.87 5.50 -2.19
CA GLU A 21 16.69 4.82 -3.20
C GLU A 21 16.30 3.34 -3.35
N ASN A 22 15.44 2.82 -2.46
CA ASN A 22 14.93 1.46 -2.57
C ASN A 22 13.99 1.32 -3.77
N GLU A 23 14.14 0.25 -4.56
CA GLU A 23 13.27 0.00 -5.71
C GLU A 23 11.77 -0.06 -5.36
N LYS A 24 11.42 -0.50 -4.13
CA LYS A 24 10.03 -0.51 -3.65
C LYS A 24 9.49 0.89 -3.33
N TRP A 25 10.32 1.92 -3.24
CA TRP A 25 9.86 3.29 -3.11
C TRP A 25 9.06 3.72 -4.34
N GLU A 26 9.64 3.48 -5.53
CA GLU A 26 9.01 3.76 -6.82
C GLU A 26 8.03 2.66 -7.22
N ASN A 27 8.37 1.39 -6.97
CA ASN A 27 7.59 0.26 -7.45
C ASN A 27 6.66 -0.35 -6.40
N GLY A 28 6.54 0.25 -5.22
CA GLY A 28 5.58 -0.16 -4.19
C GLY A 28 4.14 0.03 -4.63
N PHE A 29 3.17 -0.28 -3.75
CA PHE A 29 1.76 -0.23 -4.14
C PHE A 29 1.34 1.17 -4.59
N LEU A 30 1.50 2.18 -3.72
CA LEU A 30 1.25 3.56 -4.10
C LEU A 30 2.32 4.08 -5.07
N GLY A 31 3.59 3.74 -4.88
CA GLY A 31 4.68 4.18 -5.77
C GLY A 31 4.36 3.90 -7.24
N SER A 32 3.86 2.69 -7.54
CA SER A 32 3.52 2.26 -8.90
C SER A 32 2.36 3.04 -9.53
N LEU A 33 1.59 3.79 -8.74
CA LEU A 33 0.52 4.67 -9.21
C LEU A 33 1.01 6.11 -9.47
N ARG A 34 2.29 6.43 -9.17
CA ARG A 34 2.82 7.80 -9.23
C ARG A 34 4.28 7.89 -9.76
N PRO A 35 4.46 8.16 -11.07
CA PRO A 35 3.44 8.14 -12.12
C PRO A 35 3.05 6.70 -12.47
N PHE A 36 1.81 6.50 -12.87
CA PHE A 36 1.37 5.18 -13.33
C PHE A 36 2.05 4.80 -14.65
N GLN A 37 2.66 3.61 -14.69
CA GLN A 37 3.42 3.09 -15.84
C GLN A 37 2.62 2.09 -16.70
N GLY A 38 1.30 2.03 -16.55
CA GLY A 38 0.43 1.15 -17.34
C GLY A 38 0.25 -0.27 -16.79
N LYS A 39 0.93 -0.63 -15.70
CA LYS A 39 0.89 -1.98 -15.10
C LYS A 39 0.57 -1.92 -13.61
N LEU A 40 -0.34 -2.80 -13.18
CA LEU A 40 -0.58 -3.10 -11.78
C LEU A 40 0.25 -4.31 -11.34
N TYR A 41 0.86 -4.20 -10.18
CA TYR A 41 1.70 -5.23 -9.60
C TYR A 41 0.96 -5.92 -8.45
N GLU A 42 0.23 -6.99 -8.77
CA GLU A 42 -0.54 -7.75 -7.79
C GLU A 42 0.33 -8.26 -6.62
N CYS A 43 1.61 -8.55 -6.87
CA CYS A 43 2.55 -8.94 -5.82
C CYS A 43 2.68 -7.88 -4.71
N ASN A 44 2.54 -6.59 -5.02
CA ASN A 44 2.56 -5.54 -3.99
C ASN A 44 1.30 -5.58 -3.11
N PHE A 45 0.15 -5.88 -3.70
CA PHE A 45 -1.08 -6.06 -2.93
C PHE A 45 -0.97 -7.29 -2.01
N ILE A 46 -0.50 -8.42 -2.54
CA ILE A 46 -0.28 -9.63 -1.75
C ILE A 46 0.69 -9.37 -0.60
N GLU A 47 1.78 -8.66 -0.85
CA GLU A 47 2.79 -8.31 0.17
C GLU A 47 2.20 -7.41 1.26
N ILE A 48 1.31 -6.47 0.93
CA ILE A 48 0.55 -5.70 1.94
C ILE A 48 -0.30 -6.65 2.79
N MET A 49 -1.06 -7.57 2.19
CA MET A 49 -1.89 -8.51 2.93
C MET A 49 -1.07 -9.42 3.86
N GLU A 50 0.13 -9.83 3.41
CA GLU A 50 1.08 -10.57 4.25
C GLU A 50 1.60 -9.73 5.43
N CYS A 51 1.92 -8.45 5.19
CA CYS A 51 2.31 -7.51 6.25
C CYS A 51 1.18 -7.35 7.29
N LEU A 52 -0.06 -7.14 6.83
CA LEU A 52 -1.22 -6.97 7.71
C LEU A 52 -1.49 -8.23 8.53
N LYS A 53 -1.33 -9.42 7.94
CA LYS A 53 -1.47 -10.70 8.65
C LYS A 53 -0.44 -10.84 9.78
N VAL A 54 0.81 -10.44 9.54
CA VAL A 54 1.88 -10.46 10.56
C VAL A 54 1.64 -9.42 11.66
N LEU A 55 1.08 -8.27 11.29
CA LEU A 55 0.81 -7.14 12.19
C LEU A 55 -0.60 -7.18 12.82
N ALA A 56 -1.39 -8.22 12.57
CA ALA A 56 -2.78 -8.33 13.02
C ALA A 56 -2.93 -8.10 14.54
N ASP A 57 -2.05 -8.71 15.33
CA ASP A 57 -2.06 -8.54 16.79
C ASP A 57 -1.77 -7.09 17.24
N ASP A 58 -1.05 -6.31 16.43
CA ASP A 58 -0.72 -4.93 16.76
C ASP A 58 -1.92 -3.97 16.55
N PHE A 59 -2.86 -4.32 15.67
CA PHE A 59 -4.14 -3.62 15.54
C PHE A 59 -5.11 -3.92 16.69
N MET A 60 -4.99 -5.10 17.31
CA MET A 60 -5.88 -5.54 18.40
C MET A 60 -5.46 -5.00 19.78
N LYS A 61 -4.35 -4.25 19.85
CA LYS A 61 -3.88 -3.64 21.09
C LYS A 61 -4.78 -2.47 21.52
N PRO A 62 -4.89 -2.16 22.82
CA PRO A 62 -5.64 -0.99 23.30
C PRO A 62 -5.15 0.35 22.74
N THR A 63 -3.88 0.42 22.36
CA THR A 63 -3.27 1.55 21.66
C THR A 63 -2.61 1.04 20.39
N ILE A 64 -2.93 1.70 19.27
CA ILE A 64 -2.40 1.36 17.95
C ILE A 64 -1.19 2.25 17.68
N ASN A 65 -0.14 1.66 17.10
CA ASN A 65 1.01 2.41 16.64
C ASN A 65 0.57 3.42 15.56
N GLN A 66 0.85 4.71 15.77
CA GLN A 66 0.45 5.77 14.85
C GLN A 66 1.03 5.58 13.45
N THR A 67 2.26 5.11 13.33
CA THR A 67 2.91 4.83 12.04
C THR A 67 2.18 3.72 11.30
N LEU A 68 1.84 2.63 11.98
CA LEU A 68 1.04 1.53 11.40
C LEU A 68 -0.28 2.04 10.82
N LEU A 69 -1.03 2.77 11.64
CA LEU A 69 -2.31 3.33 11.24
C LEU A 69 -2.16 4.30 10.05
N SER A 70 -1.14 5.14 10.11
CA SER A 70 -0.82 6.13 9.07
C SER A 70 -0.47 5.45 7.74
N ASP A 71 0.33 4.38 7.76
CA ASP A 71 0.71 3.64 6.55
C ASP A 71 -0.50 2.98 5.89
N VAL A 72 -1.30 2.23 6.65
CA VAL A 72 -2.52 1.59 6.13
C VAL A 72 -3.51 2.63 5.62
N TYR A 73 -3.76 3.68 6.40
CA TYR A 73 -4.66 4.76 5.98
C TYR A 73 -4.22 5.41 4.68
N SER A 74 -2.91 5.65 4.50
CA SER A 74 -2.40 6.22 3.25
C SER A 74 -2.58 5.29 2.06
N ILE A 75 -2.31 4.00 2.21
CA ILE A 75 -2.54 3.00 1.14
C ILE A 75 -4.01 3.04 0.70
N ILE A 76 -4.94 3.00 1.66
CA ILE A 76 -6.38 3.00 1.38
C ILE A 76 -6.81 4.33 0.75
N HIS A 77 -6.50 5.43 1.42
CA HIS A 77 -6.99 6.75 1.03
C HIS A 77 -6.41 7.20 -0.32
N LEU A 78 -5.09 7.11 -0.49
CA LEU A 78 -4.43 7.55 -1.71
C LEU A 78 -4.65 6.59 -2.86
N GLY A 79 -4.70 5.27 -2.60
CA GLY A 79 -5.00 4.27 -3.61
C GLY A 79 -6.33 4.54 -4.31
N ARG A 80 -7.37 4.93 -3.57
CA ARG A 80 -8.64 5.41 -4.16
C ARG A 80 -8.52 6.79 -4.78
N ARG A 81 -7.92 7.74 -4.06
CA ARG A 81 -7.95 9.15 -4.47
C ARG A 81 -7.22 9.38 -5.80
N TRP A 82 -6.15 8.65 -6.06
CA TRP A 82 -5.33 8.85 -7.26
C TRP A 82 -5.93 8.27 -8.53
N ILE A 83 -6.86 7.31 -8.41
CA ILE A 83 -7.53 6.71 -9.56
C ILE A 83 -8.88 7.36 -9.89
N ASP A 84 -9.48 8.06 -8.92
CA ASP A 84 -10.77 8.72 -9.08
C ASP A 84 -10.69 9.83 -10.15
N GLY A 85 -11.42 9.62 -11.25
CA GLY A 85 -11.42 10.51 -12.42
C GLY A 85 -10.12 10.49 -13.23
N ALA A 86 -9.22 9.53 -13.00
CA ALA A 86 -7.97 9.42 -13.74
C ALA A 86 -8.21 8.87 -15.16
N ASP A 87 -7.56 9.49 -16.15
CA ASP A 87 -7.58 9.10 -17.57
C ASP A 87 -6.41 8.18 -17.95
N PHE A 88 -5.39 8.07 -17.09
CA PHE A 88 -4.19 7.26 -17.31
C PHE A 88 -4.32 5.79 -16.85
N VAL A 89 -5.35 5.46 -16.08
CA VAL A 89 -5.70 4.08 -15.67
C VAL A 89 -7.00 3.66 -16.34
N THR A 90 -7.03 2.46 -16.91
CA THR A 90 -8.25 1.91 -17.53
C THR A 90 -9.34 1.66 -16.47
N GLN A 91 -10.62 1.66 -16.88
CA GLN A 91 -11.73 1.38 -15.96
C GLN A 91 -11.59 0.01 -15.24
N GLU A 92 -11.05 -0.99 -15.92
CA GLU A 92 -10.78 -2.31 -15.32
C GLU A 92 -9.70 -2.23 -14.24
N GLN A 93 -8.61 -1.51 -14.50
CA GLN A 93 -7.55 -1.28 -13.52
C GLN A 93 -8.04 -0.46 -12.33
N GLN A 94 -8.87 0.56 -12.56
CA GLN A 94 -9.50 1.32 -11.47
C GLN A 94 -10.34 0.41 -10.58
N LYS A 95 -11.17 -0.46 -11.18
CA LYS A 95 -11.97 -1.43 -10.44
C LYS A 95 -11.09 -2.39 -9.62
N GLN A 96 -10.01 -2.91 -10.21
CA GLN A 96 -9.08 -3.80 -9.51
C GLN A 96 -8.41 -3.12 -8.31
N ILE A 97 -7.97 -1.86 -8.46
CA ILE A 97 -7.38 -1.09 -7.36
C ILE A 97 -8.41 -0.84 -6.25
N ILE A 98 -9.66 -0.53 -6.61
CA ILE A 98 -10.76 -0.37 -5.64
C ILE A 98 -10.98 -1.67 -4.87
N GLU A 99 -11.07 -2.81 -5.55
CA GLU A 99 -11.23 -4.12 -4.92
C GLU A 99 -10.08 -4.43 -3.95
N TRP A 100 -8.82 -4.16 -4.34
CA TRP A 100 -7.67 -4.30 -3.46
C TRP A 100 -7.76 -3.41 -2.23
N VAL A 101 -8.11 -2.14 -2.40
CA VAL A 101 -8.24 -1.20 -1.28
C VAL A 101 -9.44 -1.52 -0.38
N ASP A 102 -10.53 -2.11 -0.91
CA ASP A 102 -11.67 -2.58 -0.13
C ASP A 102 -11.35 -3.81 0.73
N MET A 103 -10.37 -4.62 0.33
CA MET A 103 -9.93 -5.81 1.07
C MET A 103 -8.93 -5.53 2.20
N ILE A 104 -8.20 -4.42 2.10
CA ILE A 104 -7.22 -3.92 3.09
C ILE A 104 -7.97 -3.33 4.29
#